data_AF-A0A7Y5YCC3-F1
#
_entry.id   AF-A0A7Y5YCC3-F1
#
_cell.length_a   1.000
_cell.length_b   1.000
_cell.length_c   1.000
_cell.angle_alpha   90.00
_cell.angle_beta   90.00
_cell.angle_gamma   90.00
#
_symmetry.space_group_name_H-M   'P 1'
#
loop_
_entity.id
_entity.type
_entity.pdbx_description
1 polymer ?
#
loop_
_entity_poly.entity_id
_entity_poly.type
_entity_poly.pdbx_seq_one_letter_code
_entity_poly.pdbx_strand_id
1 'polypeptide(L)' 'MGRDKSADKGNASQRFMRATGKLRAVFGPANRSALAHDMTEENRRLLAQRQAETQQWETITRPDGSTYVVPRNPEDRSLR' A
#
# COMPACT_ATOMS: atom_id res chain seq x y z
N MET A 1 26.64 -9.79 -52.22
CA MET A 1 25.35 -9.66 -51.50
C MET A 1 25.48 -10.38 -50.16
N GLY A 2 25.23 -9.68 -49.05
CA GLY A 2 25.32 -10.26 -47.72
C GLY A 2 25.39 -9.15 -46.69
N ARG A 3 24.24 -8.68 -46.22
CA ARG A 3 24.16 -7.84 -45.01
C ARG A 3 23.27 -8.52 -44.00
N ASP A 4 23.80 -8.51 -42.79
CA ASP A 4 23.39 -9.26 -41.61
C ASP A 4 21.91 -9.16 -41.25
N LYS A 5 21.30 -10.33 -41.03
CA LYS A 5 20.02 -10.46 -40.32
C LYS A 5 20.27 -10.24 -38.83
N SER A 6 20.42 -9.00 -38.38
CA SER A 6 20.55 -8.70 -36.93
C SER A 6 20.14 -7.27 -36.59
N ALA A 7 18.99 -6.81 -37.09
CA ALA A 7 18.52 -5.46 -36.80
C ALA A 7 17.00 -5.37 -36.68
N ASP A 8 16.36 -6.16 -35.82
CA ASP A 8 15.07 -5.74 -35.21
C ASP A 8 14.64 -6.59 -34.00
N LYS A 9 15.54 -6.83 -33.04
CA LYS A 9 15.13 -7.24 -31.69
C LYS A 9 15.34 -6.03 -30.80
N GLY A 10 14.37 -5.12 -30.81
CA GLY A 10 14.34 -3.95 -29.93
C GLY A 10 14.79 -4.29 -28.50
N ASN A 11 15.44 -3.33 -27.86
CA ASN A 11 16.05 -3.41 -26.53
C ASN A 11 15.16 -4.23 -25.56
N ALA A 12 15.75 -5.00 -24.63
CA ALA A 12 15.03 -5.80 -23.64
C ALA A 12 13.90 -5.01 -22.96
N SER A 13 14.10 -3.72 -22.71
CA SER A 13 13.09 -2.79 -22.20
C SER A 13 11.88 -2.61 -23.14
N GLN A 14 12.08 -2.51 -24.46
CA GLN A 14 11.00 -2.46 -25.45
C GLN A 14 10.21 -3.77 -25.51
N ARG A 15 10.90 -4.92 -25.41
CA ARG A 15 10.22 -6.23 -25.36
C ARG A 15 9.38 -6.37 -24.09
N PHE A 16 9.91 -5.93 -22.96
CA PHE A 16 9.21 -5.88 -21.69
C PHE A 16 7.96 -4.99 -21.78
N MET A 17 8.10 -3.74 -22.24
CA MET A 17 6.98 -2.80 -22.41
C MET A 17 5.87 -3.36 -23.32
N ARG A 18 6.24 -4.02 -24.42
CA ARG A 18 5.28 -4.68 -25.32
C ARG A 18 4.59 -5.88 -24.64
N ALA A 19 5.32 -6.67 -23.86
CA ALA A 19 4.75 -7.81 -23.13
C ALA A 19 3.77 -7.34 -22.05
N THR A 20 4.17 -6.37 -21.22
CA THR A 20 3.31 -5.80 -20.16
C THR A 20 2.08 -5.10 -20.74
N GLY A 21 2.23 -4.40 -21.88
CA GLY A 21 1.10 -3.79 -22.60
C GLY A 21 0.10 -4.81 -23.14
N LYS A 22 0.58 -5.92 -23.71
CA LYS A 22 -0.28 -7.03 -24.17
C LYS A 22 -1.00 -7.71 -23.02
N LEU A 23 -0.33 -7.92 -21.89
CA LEU A 23 -0.97 -8.45 -20.68
C LEU A 23 -2.10 -7.52 -20.19
N ARG A 24 -1.88 -6.19 -20.16
CA ARG A 24 -2.95 -5.22 -19.86
C ARG A 24 -4.11 -5.25 -20.86
N ALA A 25 -3.86 -5.55 -22.13
CA ALA A 25 -4.93 -5.68 -23.13
C ALA A 25 -5.80 -6.94 -22.92
N VAL A 26 -5.22 -8.03 -22.41
CA VAL A 26 -5.93 -9.28 -22.13
C VAL A 26 -6.61 -9.28 -20.77
N PHE A 27 -5.91 -8.81 -19.72
CA PHE A 27 -6.44 -8.77 -18.35
C PHE A 27 -7.22 -7.48 -18.04
N GLY A 28 -7.28 -6.55 -18.98
CA GLY A 28 -7.87 -5.23 -18.77
C GLY A 28 -6.99 -4.30 -17.91
N PRO A 29 -7.38 -3.03 -17.77
CA PRO A 29 -6.77 -2.15 -16.77
C PRO A 29 -6.98 -2.76 -15.38
N ALA A 30 -5.94 -2.73 -14.54
CA ALA A 30 -6.06 -3.12 -13.13
C ALA A 30 -7.29 -2.44 -12.54
N ASN A 31 -8.11 -3.21 -11.80
CA ASN A 31 -9.34 -2.72 -11.20
C ASN A 31 -9.03 -1.41 -10.45
N ARG A 32 -9.49 -0.29 -11.00
CA ARG A 32 -9.51 0.99 -10.32
C ARG A 32 -10.80 1.01 -9.52
N SER A 33 -10.91 0.14 -8.52
CA SER A 33 -11.98 0.30 -7.56
C SER A 33 -11.76 1.66 -6.92
N ALA A 34 -12.80 2.47 -6.89
CA ALA A 34 -12.73 3.72 -6.16
C ALA A 34 -12.34 3.36 -4.72
N LEU A 35 -11.22 3.89 -4.24
CA LEU A 35 -10.85 3.81 -2.82
C LEU A 35 -11.95 4.38 -1.90
N ALA A 36 -12.95 5.05 -2.49
CA ALA A 36 -14.22 5.39 -1.89
C ALA A 36 -15.20 4.22 -2.04
N HIS A 37 -15.04 3.18 -1.22
CA HIS A 37 -16.17 2.30 -0.91
C HIS A 37 -17.20 3.10 -0.12
N ASP A 38 -18.48 2.91 -0.42
CA ASP A 38 -19.54 3.55 0.36
C ASP A 38 -19.42 3.15 1.83
N MET A 39 -19.53 4.15 2.70
CA MET A 39 -19.47 3.96 4.13
C MET A 39 -20.80 3.39 4.62
N THR A 40 -20.99 2.09 4.41
CA THR A 40 -22.12 1.30 4.91
C THR A 40 -22.20 1.39 6.43
N GLU A 41 -23.38 1.14 7.00
CA GLU A 41 -23.55 1.20 8.45
C GLU A 41 -22.63 0.21 9.20
N GLU A 42 -22.40 -0.97 8.62
CA GLU A 42 -21.44 -1.95 9.11
C GLU A 42 -20.00 -1.41 9.10
N ASN A 43 -19.58 -0.77 8.01
CA ASN A 43 -18.26 -0.15 7.90
C ASN A 43 -18.07 0.98 8.93
N ARG A 44 -19.11 1.76 9.24
CA ARG A 44 -19.05 2.78 10.30
C ARG A 44 -18.86 2.16 11.67
N ARG A 45 -19.57 1.07 11.97
CA ARG A 45 -19.42 0.36 13.24
C ARG A 45 -18.03 -0.23 13.39
N LEU A 46 -17.51 -0.86 12.33
CA LEU A 46 -16.14 -1.37 12.32
C LEU A 46 -15.12 -0.24 12.50
N LEU A 47 -15.28 0.89 11.79
CA LEU A 47 -14.41 2.04 11.92
C LEU A 47 -14.42 2.60 13.35
N ALA A 48 -15.59 2.73 13.96
CA ALA A 48 -15.70 3.20 15.35
C ALA A 48 -14.99 2.26 16.35
N GLN A 49 -15.10 0.94 16.16
CA GLN A 49 -14.37 -0.04 16.98
C GLN A 49 -12.85 0.12 16.80
N ARG A 50 -12.37 0.23 15.55
CA ARG A 50 -10.94 0.42 15.27
C ARG A 50 -10.40 1.74 15.82
N GLN A 51 -11.19 2.80 15.77
CA GLN A 51 -10.82 4.09 16.37
C GLN A 51 -10.75 4.01 17.90
N ALA A 52 -11.63 3.24 18.54
CA ALA A 52 -11.55 2.98 19.98
C ALA A 52 -10.29 2.15 20.33
N GLU A 53 -9.94 1.13 19.54
CA GLU A 53 -8.71 0.35 19.71
C GLU A 53 -7.45 1.21 19.50
N THR A 54 -7.45 2.13 18.54
CA THR A 54 -6.28 2.97 18.23
C THR A 54 -5.98 3.98 19.34
N GLN A 55 -6.99 4.40 20.10
CA GLN A 55 -6.84 5.35 21.22
C GLN A 55 -6.16 4.73 22.46
N GLN A 56 -5.73 3.47 22.38
CA GLN A 56 -5.01 2.80 23.46
C GLN A 56 -3.59 3.33 23.67
N TRP A 57 -3.06 4.13 22.74
CA TRP A 57 -1.67 4.57 22.74
C TRP A 57 -1.55 6.09 22.82
N GLU A 58 -0.55 6.56 23.56
CA GLU A 58 -0.19 7.97 23.66
C GLU A 58 1.29 8.15 23.34
N THR A 59 1.63 9.27 22.69
CA THR A 59 3.00 9.60 22.33
C THR A 59 3.55 10.62 23.32
N ILE A 60 4.62 10.26 24.02
CA ILE A 60 5.32 11.15 24.95
C ILE A 60 6.60 11.64 24.30
N THR A 61 6.78 12.96 24.27
CA THR A 61 8.02 13.61 23.83
C THR A 61 8.78 14.12 25.06
N ARG A 62 10.01 13.66 25.23
CA ARG A 62 10.89 14.08 26.33
C ARG A 62 11.64 15.36 25.94
N PRO A 63 12.11 16.19 26.90
CA PRO A 63 12.88 17.39 26.61
C PRO A 63 14.18 17.17 25.81
N ASP A 64 14.69 15.95 25.75
CA ASP A 64 15.86 15.57 24.93
C ASP A 64 15.52 15.33 23.44
N GLY A 65 14.25 15.50 23.06
CA GLY A 65 13.77 15.33 21.68
C GLY A 65 13.43 13.89 21.32
N SER A 66 13.58 12.93 22.24
CA SER A 66 13.15 11.55 22.02
C SER A 66 11.63 11.40 22.14
N THR A 67 11.07 10.53 21.30
CA THR A 67 9.62 10.28 21.22
C THR A 67 9.35 8.79 21.39
N TYR A 68 8.48 8.44 22.33
CA TYR A 68 8.09 7.05 22.61
C TYR A 68 6.58 6.91 22.65
N VAL A 69 6.11 5.71 22.30
CA VAL A 69 4.70 5.34 22.39
C VAL A 69 4.51 4.55 23.70
N VAL A 70 3.56 4.98 24.52
CA VAL A 70 3.18 4.31 25.76
C VAL A 70 1.69 3.92 25.70
N PRO A 71 1.28 2.81 26.34
CA PRO A 71 -0.13 2.53 26.50
C PRO A 71 -0.75 3.60 27.42
N ARG A 72 -1.96 4.05 27.08
CA ARG A 72 -2.74 4.95 27.94
C ARG A 72 -3.16 4.28 29.25
N ASN A 73 -3.36 2.96 29.22
CA ASN A 73 -3.63 2.19 30.42
C ASN A 73 -2.30 1.89 31.14
N PRO A 74 -2.05 2.46 32.34
CA PRO A 74 -0.81 2.25 33.06
C PRO A 74 -0.59 0.80 33.52
N GLU A 75 -1.66 -0.01 33.59
CA GLU A 75 -1.59 -1.44 33.92
C GLU A 75 -1.34 -2.32 32.70
N ASP A 76 -1.39 -1.77 31.48
CA ASP A 76 -1.13 -2.52 30.27
C ASP A 76 0.37 -2.80 30.11
N ARG A 77 0.73 -4.08 30.21
CA ARG A 77 2.11 -4.57 30.14
C ARG A 77 2.46 -5.13 28.77
N SER A 78 1.62 -4.98 27.75
CA SER A 78 1.82 -5.55 26.41
C SER A 78 3.11 -5.10 25.71
N LEU A 79 3.73 -3.99 26.14
CA LEU A 79 5.00 -3.48 25.61
C LEU A 79 6.24 -3.76 26.50
N ARG A 80 6.11 -4.51 27.59
CA ARG A 80 7.22 -4.87 28.49
C ARG A 80 7.78 -6.26 28.23
#